data_AF-A0A818A571-F1
#
_entry.id   AF-A0A818A571-F1
#
_cell.length_a   1.000
_cell.length_b   1.000
_cell.length_c   1.000
_cell.angle_alpha   90.00
_cell.angle_beta   90.00
_cell.angle_gamma   90.00
#
_symmetry.space_group_name_H-M   'P 1'
#
loop_
_entity.id
_entity.type
_entity.pdbx_description
1 polymer ?
#
loop_
_entity_poly.entity_id
_entity_poly.type
_entity_poly.pdbx_seq_one_letter_code
_entity_poly.pdbx_strand_id
1 'polypeptide(L)'
;MSLFYKILFILAVFILNTYCYPSSYCIRFDTDVKGSKNPIIINITQNWSPIGANHLFDVINSSFYSVPSAFFRVVPNFVVQFGISGDPIQNTIWNKPIQDDPVKMSNIKGTLSYATAGPNTRTTQLFINYINNSRLDPLGFSPLGIVTTGFDTAEAIFNPTPGSSDGVDQEQYSKKGNKWIIDNYPQINFIEKVSITHNCPFTKNFY
;
A
#
# COMPACT_ATOMS: atom_id res chain seq x y z
N MET A 1 -44.30 17.85 -48.51
CA MET A 1 -42.89 17.40 -48.43
C MET A 1 -42.38 17.75 -47.03
N SER A 2 -42.57 16.85 -46.05
CA SER A 2 -42.23 17.12 -44.64
C SER A 2 -41.26 16.04 -44.16
N LEU A 3 -39.98 16.39 -44.04
CA LEU A 3 -38.93 15.58 -43.43
C LEU A 3 -39.15 15.57 -41.91
N PHE A 4 -39.46 14.42 -41.33
CA PHE A 4 -39.36 14.20 -39.89
C PHE A 4 -38.12 13.33 -39.61
N TYR A 5 -37.08 13.97 -39.06
CA TYR A 5 -35.89 13.30 -38.53
C TYR A 5 -36.27 12.47 -37.29
N LYS A 6 -36.06 11.16 -37.33
CA LYS A 6 -36.09 10.28 -36.15
C LYS A 6 -34.77 10.44 -35.40
N ILE A 7 -34.79 11.11 -34.25
CA ILE A 7 -33.67 11.15 -33.31
C ILE A 7 -33.75 9.89 -32.45
N LEU A 8 -32.74 9.03 -32.58
CA LEU A 8 -32.54 7.84 -31.76
C LEU A 8 -31.80 8.25 -30.48
N PHE A 9 -32.50 8.31 -29.34
CA PHE A 9 -31.88 8.47 -28.03
C PHE A 9 -31.30 7.12 -27.57
N ILE A 10 -29.98 6.97 -27.61
CA ILE A 10 -29.29 5.86 -26.97
C ILE A 10 -29.08 6.27 -25.50
N LEU A 11 -29.89 5.72 -24.59
CA LEU A 11 -29.66 5.80 -23.16
C LEU A 11 -28.49 4.89 -22.79
N ALA A 12 -27.33 5.48 -22.53
CA ALA A 12 -26.22 4.76 -21.90
C ALA A 12 -26.59 4.50 -20.43
N VAL A 13 -26.88 3.25 -20.10
CA VAL A 13 -27.04 2.80 -18.72
C VAL A 13 -25.65 2.71 -18.10
N PHE A 14 -25.26 3.71 -17.32
CA PHE A 14 -24.08 3.64 -16.46
C PHE A 14 -24.42 2.73 -15.27
N ILE A 15 -23.94 1.49 -15.31
CA ILE A 15 -23.93 0.62 -14.13
C ILE A 15 -22.85 1.17 -13.20
N LEU A 16 -23.26 1.98 -12.22
CA LEU A 16 -22.40 2.29 -11.07
C LEU A 16 -22.22 0.98 -10.29
N ASN A 17 -21.08 0.30 -10.49
CA ASN A 17 -20.65 -0.75 -9.59
C ASN A 17 -20.33 -0.11 -8.24
N THR A 18 -21.33 0.04 -7.39
CA THR A 18 -21.11 0.38 -5.98
C THR A 18 -20.54 -0.85 -5.28
N TYR A 19 -19.22 -0.96 -5.27
CA TYR A 19 -18.55 -1.90 -4.36
C TYR A 19 -18.90 -1.50 -2.92
N CYS A 20 -19.49 -2.43 -2.18
CA CYS A 20 -19.67 -2.26 -0.74
C CYS A 20 -18.33 -2.49 -0.06
N TYR A 21 -17.61 -1.42 0.24
CA TYR A 21 -16.35 -1.51 0.98
C TYR A 21 -16.65 -1.75 2.47
N PRO A 22 -15.96 -2.69 3.13
CA PRO A 22 -16.14 -2.92 4.55
C PRO A 22 -15.62 -1.73 5.37
N SER A 23 -16.31 -1.37 6.46
CA SER A 23 -15.89 -0.29 7.37
C SER A 23 -14.51 -0.51 7.98
N SER A 24 -14.11 -1.78 8.12
CA SER A 24 -12.76 -2.22 8.47
C SER A 24 -12.46 -3.57 7.85
N TYR A 25 -11.19 -3.81 7.55
CA TYR A 25 -10.70 -5.11 7.07
C TYR A 25 -9.24 -5.29 7.48
N CYS A 26 -8.80 -6.54 7.55
CA CYS A 26 -7.38 -6.82 7.77
C CYS A 26 -6.70 -7.20 6.47
N ILE A 27 -5.46 -6.73 6.32
CA ILE A 27 -4.56 -7.16 5.27
C ILE A 27 -3.52 -8.07 5.89
N ARG A 28 -3.34 -9.26 5.32
CA ARG A 28 -2.28 -10.19 5.65
C ARG A 28 -1.23 -10.15 4.55
N PHE A 29 0.01 -9.83 4.92
CA PHE A 29 1.20 -9.97 4.09
C PHE A 29 1.99 -11.19 4.56
N ASP A 30 2.07 -12.20 3.70
CA ASP A 30 3.02 -13.31 3.87
C ASP A 30 4.35 -12.91 3.19
N THR A 31 5.46 -13.10 3.89
CA THR A 31 6.78 -12.58 3.50
C THR A 31 7.87 -13.63 3.60
N ASP A 32 8.97 -13.45 2.87
CA ASP A 32 10.13 -14.35 2.93
C ASP A 32 11.10 -14.10 4.12
N VAL A 33 10.83 -13.04 4.91
CA VAL A 33 11.64 -12.61 6.06
C VAL A 33 11.88 -13.76 7.04
N LYS A 34 13.15 -14.06 7.33
CA LYS A 34 13.52 -15.20 8.20
C LYS A 34 13.56 -14.89 9.69
N GLY A 35 13.57 -13.61 10.06
CA GLY A 35 13.66 -13.16 11.46
C GLY A 35 12.39 -13.41 12.29
N SER A 36 11.26 -13.71 11.65
CA SER A 36 10.01 -14.12 12.30
C SER A 36 9.20 -15.02 11.37
N LYS A 37 8.35 -15.89 11.94
CA LYS A 37 7.43 -16.75 11.17
C LYS A 37 6.02 -16.17 11.07
N ASN A 38 5.78 -15.01 11.70
CA ASN A 38 4.47 -14.39 11.71
C ASN A 38 4.26 -13.59 10.42
N PRO A 39 3.07 -13.67 9.80
CA PRO A 39 2.70 -12.72 8.76
C PRO A 39 2.59 -11.32 9.35
N ILE A 40 2.80 -10.29 8.52
CA ILE A 40 2.44 -8.93 8.91
C ILE A 40 0.93 -8.78 8.68
N ILE A 41 0.17 -8.56 9.74
CA ILE A 41 -1.27 -8.30 9.66
C ILE A 41 -1.52 -6.86 10.05
N ILE A 42 -2.26 -6.13 9.22
CA ILE A 42 -2.59 -4.71 9.42
C ILE A 42 -4.11 -4.56 9.44
N ASN A 43 -4.63 -3.96 10.51
CA ASN A 43 -6.03 -3.56 10.59
C ASN A 43 -6.22 -2.21 9.91
N ILE A 44 -7.02 -2.18 8.84
CA ILE A 44 -7.37 -0.98 8.08
C ILE A 44 -8.76 -0.51 8.53
N THR A 45 -8.90 0.78 8.76
CA THR A 45 -10.19 1.38 9.14
C THR A 45 -10.53 2.56 8.23
N GLN A 46 -11.72 2.49 7.62
CA GLN A 46 -12.19 3.56 6.74
C GLN A 46 -12.35 4.90 7.46
N ASN A 47 -12.58 4.90 8.77
CA ASN A 47 -12.79 6.15 9.49
C ASN A 47 -11.53 7.03 9.51
N TRP A 48 -10.34 6.43 9.45
CA TRP A 48 -9.07 7.18 9.47
C TRP A 48 -8.76 7.81 8.11
N SER A 49 -8.83 7.02 7.03
CA SER A 49 -8.49 7.46 5.68
C SER A 49 -9.37 6.73 4.65
N PRO A 50 -10.63 7.16 4.43
CA PRO A 50 -11.59 6.43 3.60
C PRO A 50 -11.17 6.30 2.13
N ILE A 51 -10.55 7.33 1.54
CA ILE A 51 -10.11 7.30 0.14
C ILE A 51 -8.96 6.31 -0.01
N GLY A 52 -7.93 6.44 0.84
CA GLY A 52 -6.80 5.52 0.86
C GLY A 52 -7.19 4.08 1.20
N ALA A 53 -8.12 3.86 2.13
CA ALA A 53 -8.59 2.52 2.50
C ALA A 53 -9.31 1.84 1.33
N ASN A 54 -10.23 2.53 0.65
CA ASN A 54 -10.94 1.95 -0.50
C ASN A 54 -9.98 1.68 -1.66
N HIS A 55 -9.07 2.61 -1.95
CA HIS A 55 -8.05 2.42 -2.98
C HIS A 55 -7.17 1.20 -2.67
N LEU A 56 -6.69 1.04 -1.44
CA LEU A 56 -5.87 -0.12 -1.06
C LEU A 56 -6.66 -1.44 -1.16
N PHE A 57 -7.95 -1.42 -0.80
CA PHE A 57 -8.83 -2.57 -0.98
C PHE A 57 -8.90 -3.00 -2.45
N ASP A 58 -9.04 -2.05 -3.37
CA ASP A 58 -9.10 -2.35 -4.81
C ASP A 58 -7.76 -2.86 -5.35
N VAL A 59 -6.63 -2.24 -4.95
CA VAL A 59 -5.28 -2.69 -5.32
C VAL A 59 -5.04 -4.14 -4.91
N ILE A 60 -5.45 -4.53 -3.69
CA ILE A 60 -5.23 -5.89 -3.18
C ILE A 60 -6.14 -6.92 -3.86
N ASN A 61 -7.37 -6.53 -4.23
CA ASN A 61 -8.28 -7.42 -4.96
C ASN A 61 -7.98 -7.49 -6.46
N SER A 62 -7.03 -6.69 -6.96
CA SER A 62 -6.56 -6.77 -8.35
C SER A 62 -5.35 -7.69 -8.48
N SER A 63 -4.80 -7.78 -9.69
CA SER A 63 -3.56 -8.51 -9.95
C SER A 63 -2.28 -7.80 -9.46
N PHE A 64 -2.37 -6.72 -8.67
CA PHE A 64 -1.20 -5.92 -8.28
C PHE A 64 -0.15 -6.76 -7.52
N TYR A 65 -0.61 -7.60 -6.59
CA TYR A 65 0.20 -8.52 -5.80
C TYR A 65 0.14 -9.98 -6.32
N SER A 66 -0.08 -10.18 -7.62
CA SER A 66 -0.10 -11.51 -8.25
C SER A 66 1.30 -12.16 -8.32
N VAL A 67 2.35 -11.34 -8.28
CA VAL A 67 3.75 -11.75 -8.15
C VAL A 67 4.36 -11.06 -6.92
N PRO A 68 5.46 -11.60 -6.37
CA PRO A 68 6.08 -11.02 -5.18
C PRO A 68 6.45 -9.54 -5.37
N SER A 69 6.37 -8.75 -4.31
CA SER A 69 6.71 -7.31 -4.32
C SER A 69 7.73 -7.00 -3.23
N ALA A 70 8.74 -6.21 -3.54
CA ALA A 70 9.88 -6.00 -2.64
C ALA A 70 9.63 -4.93 -1.58
N PHE A 71 10.24 -5.12 -0.41
CA PHE A 71 10.49 -4.05 0.54
C PHE A 71 11.69 -3.23 0.07
N PHE A 72 11.43 -2.23 -0.76
CA PHE A 72 12.46 -1.57 -1.55
C PHE A 72 13.19 -0.43 -0.82
N ARG A 73 12.71 -0.04 0.37
CA ARG A 73 13.36 1.00 1.17
C ARG A 73 13.15 0.74 2.65
N VAL A 74 14.26 0.63 3.37
CA VAL A 74 14.28 0.43 4.83
C VAL A 74 15.15 1.51 5.43
N VAL A 75 14.56 2.36 6.27
CA VAL A 75 15.28 3.38 7.01
C VAL A 75 15.14 3.06 8.50
N PRO A 76 16.21 2.54 9.14
CA PRO A 76 16.20 2.24 10.56
C PRO A 76 15.77 3.45 11.38
N ASN A 77 14.96 3.22 12.43
CA ASN A 77 14.37 4.28 13.25
C ASN A 77 13.50 5.29 12.46
N PHE A 78 12.94 4.87 11.33
CA PHE A 78 11.97 5.67 10.60
C PHE A 78 10.84 4.81 10.04
N VAL A 79 11.05 4.16 8.89
CA VAL A 79 10.02 3.42 8.16
C VAL A 79 10.60 2.26 7.33
N VAL A 80 9.74 1.31 7.00
CA VAL A 80 9.91 0.44 5.82
C VAL A 80 8.86 0.77 4.79
N GLN A 81 9.25 0.86 3.53
CA GLN A 81 8.42 1.24 2.40
C GLN A 81 8.39 0.15 1.32
N PHE A 82 7.21 -0.03 0.75
CA PHE A 82 6.86 -1.03 -0.25
C PHE A 82 5.70 -0.50 -1.12
N GLY A 83 5.09 -1.36 -1.95
CA GLY A 83 3.95 -0.99 -2.79
C GLY A 83 4.33 -0.57 -4.22
N ILE A 84 5.45 -1.08 -4.72
CA ILE A 84 5.75 -1.20 -6.14
C ILE A 84 5.56 -2.68 -6.49
N SER A 85 4.75 -2.98 -7.50
CA SER A 85 4.53 -4.35 -7.96
C SER A 85 5.79 -4.92 -8.60
N GLY A 86 6.05 -6.20 -8.38
CA GLY A 86 7.05 -6.95 -9.12
C GLY A 86 6.74 -7.12 -10.61
N ASP A 87 5.51 -6.83 -11.04
CA ASP A 87 5.07 -6.76 -12.43
C ASP A 87 4.95 -5.29 -12.91
N PRO A 88 5.82 -4.83 -13.85
CA PRO A 88 5.77 -3.47 -14.40
C PRO A 88 4.42 -3.09 -15.02
N ILE A 89 3.64 -4.05 -15.52
CA ILE A 89 2.32 -3.79 -16.11
C ILE A 89 1.37 -3.26 -15.02
N GLN A 90 1.39 -3.86 -13.83
CA GLN A 90 0.56 -3.42 -12.72
C GLN A 90 0.93 -2.02 -12.24
N ASN A 91 2.23 -1.69 -12.21
CA ASN A 91 2.69 -0.35 -11.88
C ASN A 91 2.13 0.70 -12.87
N THR A 92 2.03 0.36 -14.15
CA THR A 92 1.43 1.24 -15.16
C THR A 92 -0.08 1.40 -14.97
N ILE A 93 -0.81 0.31 -14.72
CA ILE A 93 -2.26 0.30 -14.51
C ILE A 93 -2.65 1.16 -13.30
N TRP A 94 -1.87 1.07 -12.23
CA TRP A 94 -2.11 1.70 -10.94
C TRP A 94 -1.34 3.01 -10.72
N ASN A 95 -0.67 3.54 -11.75
CA ASN A 95 -0.11 4.89 -11.72
C ASN A 95 -1.21 5.95 -11.89
N LYS A 96 -2.16 5.97 -10.96
CA LYS A 96 -3.32 6.85 -10.93
C LYS A 96 -3.38 7.52 -9.56
N PRO A 97 -3.05 8.81 -9.46
CA PRO A 97 -3.01 9.48 -8.17
C PRO A 97 -4.41 9.59 -7.55
N ILE A 98 -4.47 9.45 -6.22
CA ILE A 98 -5.68 9.67 -5.42
C ILE A 98 -5.58 10.97 -4.63
N GLN A 99 -6.74 11.56 -4.31
CA GLN A 99 -6.83 12.73 -3.44
C GLN A 99 -6.39 12.40 -2.01
N ASP A 100 -5.90 13.40 -1.28
CA ASP A 100 -5.46 13.26 0.10
C ASP A 100 -6.62 13.08 1.08
N ASP A 101 -6.46 12.16 2.04
CA ASP A 101 -7.33 12.06 3.21
C ASP A 101 -6.83 13.04 4.28
N PRO A 102 -7.72 13.68 5.06
CA PRO A 102 -7.31 14.48 6.19
C PRO A 102 -6.64 13.62 7.26
N VAL A 103 -5.58 14.14 7.88
CA VAL A 103 -4.89 13.45 8.98
C VAL A 103 -5.79 13.44 10.22
N LYS A 104 -6.39 12.28 10.52
CA LYS A 104 -7.24 12.07 11.71
C LYS A 104 -6.52 11.32 12.84
N MET A 105 -5.43 10.65 12.52
CA MET A 105 -4.61 9.87 13.45
C MET A 105 -3.13 10.20 13.26
N SER A 106 -2.35 10.07 14.33
CA SER A 106 -0.91 10.36 14.29
C SER A 106 -0.11 9.17 13.74
N ASN A 107 0.97 9.46 13.01
CA ASN A 107 1.95 8.48 12.52
C ASN A 107 2.78 7.91 13.68
N ILE A 108 2.19 7.05 14.50
CA ILE A 108 2.86 6.35 15.60
C ILE A 108 3.47 5.01 15.13
N LYS A 109 4.32 4.41 15.97
CA LYS A 109 4.92 3.09 15.72
C LYS A 109 3.85 2.07 15.28
N GLY A 110 4.12 1.33 14.20
CA GLY A 110 3.22 0.31 13.65
C GLY A 110 2.15 0.83 12.69
N THR A 111 1.95 2.14 12.55
CA THR A 111 0.95 2.65 11.61
C THR A 111 1.39 2.50 10.14
N LEU A 112 0.41 2.30 9.26
CA LEU A 112 0.56 2.20 7.82
C LEU A 112 0.02 3.48 7.16
N SER A 113 0.83 4.10 6.30
CA SER A 113 0.50 5.33 5.57
C SER A 113 0.93 5.22 4.10
N TYR A 114 0.29 5.97 3.21
CA TYR A 114 0.75 6.12 1.83
C TYR A 114 2.00 7.01 1.76
N ALA A 115 2.97 6.63 0.92
CA ALA A 115 4.03 7.52 0.49
C ALA A 115 3.49 8.52 -0.56
N THR A 116 4.15 9.67 -0.69
CA THR A 116 3.70 10.75 -1.56
C THR A 116 4.88 11.58 -2.09
N ALA A 117 4.71 12.17 -3.28
CA ALA A 117 5.62 13.18 -3.85
C ALA A 117 5.13 14.62 -3.60
N GLY A 118 4.03 14.78 -2.85
CA GLY A 118 3.37 16.06 -2.61
C GLY A 118 1.84 15.92 -2.60
N PRO A 119 1.09 17.01 -2.40
CA PRO A 119 -0.37 16.95 -2.28
C PRO A 119 -1.03 16.23 -3.47
N ASN A 120 -1.92 15.29 -3.17
CA ASN A 120 -2.73 14.52 -4.14
C ASN A 120 -1.92 13.73 -5.18
N THR A 121 -0.74 13.21 -4.80
CA THR A 121 0.12 12.40 -5.69
C THR A 121 0.25 10.94 -5.28
N ARG A 122 -0.48 10.51 -4.25
CA ARG A 122 -0.43 9.15 -3.69
C ARG A 122 -0.94 8.14 -4.71
N THR A 123 -0.21 7.03 -4.91
CA THR A 123 -0.62 5.92 -5.79
C THR A 123 -0.70 4.62 -4.99
N THR A 124 0.29 3.73 -5.09
CA THR A 124 0.29 2.40 -4.47
C THR A 124 1.36 2.22 -3.40
N GLN A 125 2.33 3.14 -3.33
CA GLN A 125 3.44 3.01 -2.39
C GLN A 125 2.99 3.32 -0.96
N LEU A 126 3.37 2.45 -0.04
CA LEU A 126 2.99 2.47 1.37
C LEU A 126 4.23 2.35 2.25
N PHE A 127 4.12 2.80 3.50
CA PHE A 127 5.14 2.55 4.49
C PHE A 127 4.55 2.23 5.87
N ILE A 128 5.28 1.40 6.63
CA ILE A 128 5.03 1.12 8.04
C ILE A 128 5.99 1.93 8.87
N ASN A 129 5.46 2.64 9.87
CA ASN A 129 6.25 3.41 10.83
C ASN A 129 6.99 2.48 11.82
N TYR A 130 8.32 2.53 11.86
CA TYR A 130 9.12 1.79 12.84
C TYR A 130 9.15 2.43 14.22
N ILE A 131 8.98 3.75 14.27
CA ILE A 131 8.94 4.54 15.50
C ILE A 131 7.78 5.55 15.43
N ASN A 132 7.61 6.34 16.48
CA ASN A 132 6.72 7.49 16.44
C ASN A 132 7.29 8.57 15.52
N ASN A 133 6.56 8.85 14.44
CA ASN A 133 6.90 9.80 13.40
C ASN A 133 5.81 10.89 13.28
N SER A 134 5.26 11.39 14.39
CA SER A 134 4.22 12.44 14.40
C SER A 134 4.63 13.72 13.66
N ARG A 135 5.93 13.93 13.40
CA ARG A 135 6.44 14.96 12.47
C ARG A 135 5.89 14.85 11.04
N LEU A 136 5.34 13.70 10.64
CA LEU A 136 4.71 13.48 9.35
C LEU A 136 3.25 13.96 9.31
N ASP A 137 2.60 14.11 10.46
CA ASP A 137 1.21 14.54 10.56
C ASP A 137 0.97 15.93 9.92
N PRO A 138 1.75 16.99 10.22
CA PRO A 138 1.56 18.29 9.58
C PRO A 138 1.95 18.30 8.08
N LEU A 139 2.59 17.24 7.58
CA LEU A 139 2.94 17.07 6.17
C LEU A 139 1.84 16.36 5.37
N GLY A 140 0.73 15.98 6.00
CA GLY A 140 -0.43 15.37 5.34
C GLY A 140 -0.37 13.85 5.18
N PHE A 141 0.57 13.17 5.83
CA PHE A 141 0.61 11.70 5.81
C PHE A 141 -0.50 11.15 6.71
N SER A 142 -1.63 10.78 6.13
CA SER A 142 -2.76 10.21 6.88
C SER A 142 -2.61 8.69 7.04
N PRO A 143 -2.50 8.16 8.29
CA PRO A 143 -2.54 6.74 8.53
C PRO A 143 -3.88 6.14 8.10
N LEU A 144 -3.84 4.94 7.53
CA LEU A 144 -5.05 4.16 7.18
C LEU A 144 -5.24 2.93 8.08
N GLY A 145 -4.20 2.51 8.80
CA GLY A 145 -4.28 1.35 9.67
C GLY A 145 -3.05 1.15 10.54
N ILE A 146 -3.03 0.05 11.28
CA ILE A 146 -1.96 -0.28 12.22
C ILE A 146 -1.67 -1.79 12.22
N VAL A 147 -0.40 -2.14 12.33
CA VAL A 147 0.05 -3.54 12.45
C VAL A 147 -0.50 -4.15 13.74
N THR A 148 -1.17 -5.29 13.61
CA THR A 148 -1.74 -6.06 14.72
C THR A 148 -1.02 -7.37 14.99
N THR A 149 -0.24 -7.88 14.03
CA THR A 149 0.61 -9.07 14.15
C THR A 149 1.82 -8.92 13.23
N GLY A 150 2.97 -9.48 13.61
CA GLY A 150 4.16 -9.49 12.77
C GLY A 150 4.91 -8.15 12.72
N PHE A 151 4.80 -7.30 13.73
CA PHE A 151 5.61 -6.08 13.78
C PHE A 151 7.11 -6.42 13.94
N ASP A 152 7.43 -7.48 14.66
CA ASP A 152 8.75 -8.11 14.71
C ASP A 152 9.22 -8.58 13.33
N THR A 153 8.31 -9.13 12.51
CA THR A 153 8.61 -9.46 11.10
C THR A 153 8.95 -8.21 10.31
N ALA A 154 8.21 -7.12 10.50
CA ALA A 154 8.50 -5.84 9.85
C ALA A 154 9.88 -5.30 10.29
N GLU A 155 10.19 -5.29 11.58
CA GLU A 155 11.50 -4.84 12.12
C GLU A 155 12.67 -5.71 11.61
N ALA A 156 12.42 -6.97 11.27
CA ALA A 156 13.42 -7.91 10.78
C ALA A 156 13.69 -7.82 9.25
N ILE A 157 13.01 -6.93 8.54
CA ILE A 157 13.23 -6.73 7.09
C ILE A 157 14.66 -6.21 6.85
N PHE A 158 15.37 -6.88 5.96
CA PHE A 158 16.74 -6.53 5.58
C PHE A 158 16.79 -5.15 4.92
N ASN A 159 17.78 -4.33 5.29
CA ASN A 159 18.02 -3.05 4.61
C ASN A 159 18.84 -3.26 3.32
N PRO A 160 18.24 -3.09 2.13
CA PRO A 160 18.93 -3.34 0.86
C PRO A 160 19.99 -2.28 0.53
N THR A 161 19.98 -1.12 1.20
CA THR A 161 20.89 0.01 0.96
C THR A 161 21.43 0.60 2.27
N PRO A 162 22.28 -0.13 3.02
CA PRO A 162 22.85 0.38 4.26
C PRO A 162 23.59 1.72 4.07
N GLY A 163 23.31 2.69 4.96
CA GLY A 163 23.89 4.04 4.88
C GLY A 163 23.17 5.01 3.94
N SER A 164 22.16 4.55 3.19
CA SER A 164 21.28 5.42 2.38
C SER A 164 19.86 5.42 2.91
N SER A 165 19.22 6.59 2.90
CA SER A 165 17.81 6.75 3.22
C SER A 165 16.90 6.68 2.00
N ASP A 166 17.44 6.54 0.79
CA ASP A 166 16.67 6.63 -0.46
C ASP A 166 16.03 5.30 -0.85
N GLY A 167 16.61 4.19 -0.37
CA GLY A 167 16.27 2.85 -0.80
C GLY A 167 16.89 2.50 -2.15
N VAL A 168 16.37 1.46 -2.79
CA VAL A 168 16.78 1.07 -4.14
C VAL A 168 16.30 2.11 -5.18
N ASP A 169 16.82 2.03 -6.41
CA ASP A 169 16.30 2.80 -7.53
C ASP A 169 14.86 2.36 -7.88
N GLN A 170 13.90 3.14 -7.39
CA GLN A 170 12.46 2.86 -7.51
C GLN A 170 11.97 3.01 -8.95
N GLU A 171 12.58 3.89 -9.75
CA GLU A 171 12.20 4.06 -11.16
C GLU A 171 12.57 2.81 -11.95
N GLN A 172 13.78 2.30 -11.76
CA GLN A 172 14.22 1.06 -12.39
C GLN A 172 13.39 -0.13 -11.89
N TYR A 173 13.12 -0.22 -10.58
CA TYR A 173 12.27 -1.29 -10.06
C TYR A 173 10.87 -1.24 -10.66
N SER A 174 10.23 -0.08 -10.70
CA SER A 174 8.89 0.08 -11.26
C SER A 174 8.82 -0.31 -12.74
N LYS A 175 9.87 -0.02 -13.53
CA LYS A 175 9.91 -0.28 -14.98
C LYS A 175 10.31 -1.71 -15.33
N LYS A 176 11.18 -2.34 -14.52
CA LYS A 176 11.82 -3.63 -14.86
C LYS A 176 11.40 -4.78 -13.95
N GLY A 177 10.71 -4.49 -12.85
CA GLY A 177 10.07 -5.48 -11.98
C GLY A 177 11.06 -6.40 -11.28
N ASN A 178 10.57 -7.60 -10.93
CA ASN A 178 11.32 -8.53 -10.08
C ASN A 178 12.63 -9.00 -10.69
N LYS A 179 12.74 -9.10 -12.02
CA LYS A 179 14.01 -9.46 -12.65
C LYS A 179 15.12 -8.48 -12.23
N TRP A 180 14.86 -7.18 -12.36
CA TRP A 180 15.87 -6.17 -12.06
C TRP A 180 16.19 -6.10 -10.57
N ILE A 181 15.16 -6.13 -9.70
CA ILE A 181 15.41 -5.98 -8.26
C ILE A 181 16.21 -7.18 -7.70
N ILE A 182 15.94 -8.40 -8.18
CA ILE A 182 16.67 -9.60 -7.77
C ILE A 182 18.12 -9.55 -8.27
N ASP A 183 18.33 -9.16 -9.53
CA ASP A 183 19.67 -9.06 -10.13
C ASP A 183 20.55 -8.02 -9.41
N ASN A 184 19.95 -6.95 -8.87
CA ASN A 184 20.70 -5.83 -8.25
C ASN A 184 20.74 -5.90 -6.71
N TYR A 185 19.77 -6.54 -6.06
CA TYR A 185 19.63 -6.63 -4.61
C TYR A 185 19.28 -8.06 -4.18
N PRO A 186 20.20 -9.03 -4.30
CA PRO A 186 19.90 -10.46 -4.13
C PRO A 186 19.46 -10.86 -2.70
N GLN A 187 19.65 -9.98 -1.71
CA GLN A 187 19.22 -10.20 -0.32
C GLN A 187 17.91 -9.49 0.04
N ILE A 188 17.27 -8.82 -0.92
CA ILE A 188 16.05 -8.05 -0.66
C ILE A 188 14.91 -8.98 -0.25
N ASN A 189 14.12 -8.55 0.75
CA ASN A 189 12.95 -9.29 1.18
C ASN A 189 11.72 -8.97 0.33
N PHE A 190 10.86 -9.97 0.18
CA PHE A 190 9.63 -9.89 -0.58
C PHE A 190 8.40 -10.12 0.29
N ILE A 191 7.34 -9.39 -0.06
CA ILE A 191 5.97 -9.80 0.15
C ILE A 191 5.66 -10.86 -0.91
N GLU A 192 5.45 -12.11 -0.49
CA GLU A 192 5.17 -13.24 -1.37
C GLU A 192 3.69 -13.32 -1.73
N LYS A 193 2.82 -12.95 -0.79
CA LYS A 193 1.36 -12.97 -0.97
C LYS A 193 0.68 -11.91 -0.13
N VAL A 194 -0.39 -11.33 -0.68
CA VAL A 194 -1.29 -10.42 0.04
C VAL A 194 -2.70 -10.97 0.00
N SER A 195 -3.42 -10.87 1.11
CA SER A 195 -4.84 -11.24 1.17
C SER A 195 -5.61 -10.38 2.15
N ILE A 196 -6.88 -10.16 1.86
CA ILE A 196 -7.82 -9.58 2.81
C ILE A 196 -8.36 -10.69 3.70
N THR A 197 -8.35 -10.47 5.01
CA THR A 197 -8.94 -11.36 6.01
C THR A 197 -9.97 -10.59 6.84
N HIS A 198 -11.05 -11.29 7.20
CA HIS A 198 -12.13 -10.73 8.02
C HIS A 198 -11.87 -10.87 9.52
N ASN A 199 -10.87 -11.68 9.90
CA ASN A 199 -10.48 -11.85 11.30
C ASN A 199 -9.23 -11.02 11.58
N CYS A 200 -9.43 -9.80 12.08
CA CYS A 200 -8.36 -9.02 12.66
C CYS A 200 -7.99 -9.58 14.05
N PRO A 201 -6.77 -10.10 14.26
CA PRO A 201 -6.32 -10.40 15.60
C PRO A 201 -6.37 -9.11 16.41
N PHE A 202 -7.00 -9.15 17.58
CA PHE A 202 -7.01 -8.01 18.51
C PHE A 202 -5.57 -7.67 18.90
N THR A 203 -5.19 -6.40 18.74
CA THR A 203 -3.98 -5.87 19.34
C THR A 203 -4.11 -5.92 20.86
N LYS A 204 -3.25 -6.69 21.53
CA LYS A 204 -2.88 -6.38 22.91
C LYS A 204 -2.11 -5.05 22.86
N ASN A 205 -2.84 -3.94 23.01
CA ASN A 205 -2.38 -2.58 23.31
C ASN A 205 -0.87 -2.34 23.13
N PHE A 206 -0.48 -1.82 21.97
CA PHE A 206 0.75 -1.02 21.85
C PHE A 206 0.43 0.40 22.32
N TYR A 207 0.23 0.57 23.62
CA TYR A 207 0.24 1.87 24.29
C TYR A 207 1.42 1.89 25.26
#